data_AF-A0AAP3H3L5-F1
#
_entry.id   AF-A0AAP3H3L5-F1
#
_cell.length_a   1.000
_cell.length_b   1.000
_cell.length_c   1.000
_cell.angle_alpha   90.00
_cell.angle_beta   90.00
_cell.angle_gamma   90.00
#
_symmetry.space_group_name_H-M   'P 1'
#
loop_
_entity.id
_entity.type
_entity.pdbx_description
1 polymer ?
#
loop_
_entity_poly.entity_id
_entity_poly.type
_entity_poly.pdbx_seq_one_letter_code
_entity_poly.pdbx_strand_id
1 'polypeptide(L)'
;MIASASGMERLVSLLGGWPEHFEEDERKHGESLLALLRRDKTIDEAVFGMVVRYATHRAAYDRLSVEISEQEFEATASNYLSGKEQSRAFHENKLLTLERELLATPYARVKNGFGGQTSFMDLLDDLPPEGGGTAKVMPFKPMAKKSRV
;
A
#
# COMPACT_ATOMS: atom_id res chain seq x y z
N MET A 1 3.35 -2.56 31.51
CA MET A 1 2.38 -1.75 30.74
C MET A 1 2.59 -2.06 29.27
N ILE A 2 1.69 -2.82 28.65
CA ILE A 2 1.77 -3.10 27.21
C ILE A 2 1.19 -1.87 26.54
N ALA A 3 2.06 -1.01 25.99
CA ALA A 3 1.62 0.08 25.14
C ALA A 3 0.71 -0.53 24.07
N SER A 4 -0.50 -0.02 23.92
CA SER A 4 -1.39 -0.46 22.85
C SER A 4 -0.63 -0.23 21.55
N ALA A 5 -0.14 -1.32 20.93
CA ALA A 5 0.50 -1.27 19.61
C ALA A 5 -0.34 -0.34 18.73
N SER A 6 0.30 0.65 18.12
CA SER A 6 -0.40 1.64 17.32
C SER A 6 -1.31 0.92 16.33
N GLY A 7 -2.48 1.48 15.99
CA GLY A 7 -3.40 0.80 15.07
C GLY A 7 -2.75 0.41 13.74
N MET A 8 -1.61 1.04 13.40
CA MET A 8 -0.78 0.69 12.26
C MET A 8 0.07 -0.57 12.49
N GLU A 9 0.74 -0.70 13.64
CA GLU A 9 1.51 -1.91 13.98
C GLU A 9 0.65 -3.17 13.93
N ARG A 10 -0.59 -3.10 14.46
CA ARG A 10 -1.53 -4.22 14.38
C ARG A 10 -1.89 -4.57 12.94
N LEU A 11 -2.12 -3.55 12.11
CA LEU A 11 -2.43 -3.74 10.69
C LEU A 11 -1.26 -4.37 9.93
N VAL A 12 -0.04 -3.91 10.18
CA VAL A 12 1.16 -4.50 9.59
C VAL A 12 1.36 -5.95 10.04
N SER A 13 1.14 -6.26 11.33
CA SER A 13 1.20 -7.65 11.82
C SER A 13 0.18 -8.57 11.14
N LEU A 14 -1.03 -8.07 10.86
CA LEU A 14 -2.06 -8.84 10.14
C LEU A 14 -1.69 -9.09 8.67
N LEU A 15 -0.94 -8.18 8.05
CA LEU A 15 -0.53 -8.28 6.65
C LEU A 15 0.77 -9.08 6.44
N GLY A 16 1.28 -9.74 7.50
CA GLY A 16 2.49 -10.57 7.45
C GLY A 16 3.77 -9.88 7.91
N GLY A 17 3.68 -8.65 8.40
CA GLY A 17 4.82 -7.90 8.94
C GLY A 17 5.69 -7.22 7.88
N TRP A 18 6.61 -6.37 8.35
CA TRP A 18 7.65 -5.79 7.49
C TRP A 18 8.71 -6.85 7.14
N PRO A 19 9.30 -6.81 5.93
CA PRO A 19 10.42 -7.68 5.60
C PRO A 19 11.61 -7.50 6.55
N GLU A 20 12.34 -8.58 6.84
CA GLU A 20 13.46 -8.56 7.80
C GLU A 20 14.58 -7.58 7.41
N HIS A 21 14.78 -7.36 6.11
CA HIS A 21 15.80 -6.47 5.56
C HIS A 21 15.40 -4.99 5.54
N PHE A 22 14.20 -4.63 6.04
CA PHE A 22 13.77 -3.24 6.10
C PHE A 22 14.42 -2.52 7.27
N GLU A 23 15.13 -1.44 6.96
CA GLU A 23 15.68 -0.50 7.93
C GLU A 23 14.59 0.53 8.31
N GLU A 24 14.98 1.55 9.08
CA GLU A 24 14.04 2.53 9.62
C GLU A 24 13.41 3.41 8.52
N ASP A 25 14.18 3.75 7.49
CA ASP A 25 13.73 4.64 6.43
C ASP A 25 12.68 3.98 5.52
N GLU A 26 12.89 2.72 5.13
CA GLU A 26 11.88 1.96 4.39
C GLU A 26 10.58 1.86 5.19
N ARG A 27 10.67 1.59 6.49
CA ARG A 27 9.49 1.50 7.36
C ARG A 27 8.74 2.82 7.44
N LYS A 28 9.44 3.94 7.64
CA LYS A 28 8.82 5.28 7.66
C LYS A 28 8.09 5.60 6.36
N HIS A 29 8.71 5.35 5.21
CA HIS A 29 8.06 5.57 3.91
C HIS A 29 6.84 4.67 3.71
N GLY A 30 6.96 3.39 4.08
CA GLY A 30 5.87 2.43 4.01
C GLY A 30 4.70 2.79 4.94
N GLU A 31 4.98 3.15 6.19
CA GLU A 31 3.98 3.56 7.18
C GLU A 31 3.23 4.83 6.75
N SER A 32 3.94 5.81 6.20
CA SER A 32 3.31 7.03 5.66
C SER A 32 2.31 6.69 4.56
N LEU A 33 2.65 5.79 3.64
CA LEU A 33 1.76 5.39 2.56
C LEU A 33 0.59 4.53 3.07
N LEU A 34 0.84 3.63 4.03
CA LEU A 34 -0.22 2.84 4.66
C LEU A 34 -1.21 3.69 5.43
N ALA A 35 -0.77 4.78 6.08
CA ALA A 35 -1.66 5.71 6.76
C ALA A 35 -2.70 6.30 5.79
N LEU A 36 -2.27 6.65 4.57
CA LEU A 36 -3.16 7.15 3.53
C LEU A 36 -4.12 6.05 3.04
N LEU A 37 -3.60 4.88 2.68
CA LEU A 37 -4.40 3.77 2.17
C LEU A 37 -5.40 3.23 3.20
N ARG A 38 -5.05 3.30 4.49
CA ARG A 38 -5.93 2.92 5.61
C ARG A 38 -7.09 3.88 5.73
N ARG A 39 -6.84 5.19 5.63
CA ARG A 39 -7.90 6.21 5.63
C ARG A 39 -8.86 5.99 4.46
N ASP A 40 -8.30 5.64 3.30
CA ASP A 40 -9.07 5.45 2.08
C ASP A 40 -9.73 4.05 2.00
N LYS A 41 -9.49 3.19 3.01
CA LYS A 41 -10.02 1.81 3.14
C LYS A 41 -9.70 0.90 1.95
N THR A 42 -8.56 1.09 1.29
CA THR A 42 -8.15 0.29 0.12
C THR A 42 -6.95 -0.60 0.41
N ILE A 43 -6.88 -1.21 1.60
CA ILE A 43 -5.77 -2.09 1.98
C ILE A 43 -6.21 -3.55 1.84
N ASP A 44 -5.43 -4.29 1.07
CA ASP A 44 -5.40 -5.76 1.03
C ASP A 44 -3.94 -6.23 1.03
N GLU A 45 -3.72 -7.56 0.99
CA GLU A 45 -2.38 -8.16 0.95
C GLU A 45 -1.59 -7.78 -0.31
N ALA A 46 -2.25 -7.63 -1.47
CA ALA A 46 -1.60 -7.29 -2.74
C ALA A 46 -1.09 -5.85 -2.74
N VAL A 47 -1.92 -4.93 -2.26
CA VAL A 47 -1.64 -3.51 -2.03
C VAL A 47 -0.53 -3.38 -0.99
N PHE A 48 -0.55 -4.16 0.08
CA PHE A 48 0.56 -4.18 1.04
C PHE A 48 1.88 -4.60 0.37
N GLY A 49 1.87 -5.64 -0.47
CA GLY A 49 3.05 -6.01 -1.27
C GLY A 49 3.54 -4.90 -2.19
N MET A 50 2.65 -4.05 -2.71
CA MET A 50 3.00 -2.87 -3.50
C MET A 50 3.59 -1.75 -2.64
N VAL A 51 3.05 -1.53 -1.44
CA VAL A 51 3.61 -0.59 -0.45
C VAL A 51 5.03 -1.00 -0.07
N VAL A 52 5.29 -2.29 0.17
CA VAL A 52 6.63 -2.80 0.47
C VAL A 52 7.59 -2.45 -0.67
N ARG A 53 7.23 -2.74 -1.93
CA ARG A 53 8.05 -2.36 -3.09
C ARG A 53 8.26 -0.85 -3.20
N TYR A 54 7.24 -0.06 -2.90
CA TYR A 54 7.34 1.40 -2.88
C TYR A 54 8.35 1.87 -1.84
N ALA A 55 8.23 1.40 -0.59
CA ALA A 55 9.14 1.73 0.50
C ALA A 55 10.60 1.45 0.14
N THR A 56 10.88 0.27 -0.44
CA THR A 56 12.23 -0.10 -0.88
C THR A 56 12.77 0.85 -1.94
N HIS A 57 11.99 1.14 -2.98
CA HIS A 57 12.43 2.04 -4.05
C HIS A 57 12.54 3.48 -3.59
N ARG A 58 11.71 3.91 -2.63
CA ARG A 58 11.72 5.27 -2.08
C ARG A 58 12.95 5.51 -1.23
N ALA A 59 13.27 4.59 -0.33
CA ALA A 59 14.48 4.66 0.48
C ALA A 59 15.75 4.60 -0.39
N ALA A 60 15.79 3.76 -1.42
CA ALA A 60 16.92 3.70 -2.36
C ALA A 60 17.08 5.01 -3.16
N TYR A 61 15.98 5.62 -3.58
CA TYR A 61 15.99 6.92 -4.25
C TYR A 61 16.51 8.03 -3.34
N ASP A 62 16.04 8.09 -2.09
CA ASP A 62 16.44 9.13 -1.13
C ASP A 62 17.94 8.98 -0.76
N ARG A 63 18.42 7.74 -0.53
CA ARG A 63 19.85 7.45 -0.33
C ARG A 63 20.71 7.90 -1.51
N LEU A 64 20.35 7.51 -2.74
CA LEU A 64 21.07 7.93 -3.94
C LEU A 64 21.05 9.44 -4.13
N SER A 65 19.92 10.10 -3.82
CA SER A 65 19.80 11.55 -3.96
C SER A 65 20.74 12.30 -3.00
N VAL A 66 20.88 11.82 -1.77
CA VAL A 66 21.85 12.36 -0.81
C VAL A 66 23.27 12.15 -1.33
N GLU A 67 23.64 10.94 -1.74
CA GLU A 67 24.97 10.64 -2.28
C GLU A 67 25.33 11.48 -3.51
N ILE A 68 24.36 11.72 -4.40
CA ILE A 68 24.55 12.57 -5.58
C ILE A 68 24.72 14.03 -5.16
N SER A 69 23.95 14.51 -4.18
CA SER A 69 24.03 15.89 -3.70
C SER A 69 25.36 16.22 -3.00
N GLU A 70 25.98 15.22 -2.39
CA GLU A 70 27.29 15.33 -1.74
C GLU A 70 28.46 15.25 -2.74
N GLN A 71 28.20 14.80 -3.97
CA GLN A 71 29.22 14.71 -5.01
C GLN A 71 29.34 16.04 -5.77
N GLU A 72 30.55 16.62 -5.73
CA GLU A 72 30.92 17.68 -6.68
C GLU A 72 31.11 17.04 -8.07
N PHE A 73 30.19 17.31 -9.00
CA PHE A 73 30.25 16.76 -10.35
C PHE A 73 30.97 17.72 -11.31
N GLU A 74 32.13 17.30 -11.84
CA GLU A 74 32.74 17.93 -13.00
C GLU A 74 32.15 17.36 -14.29
N ALA A 75 31.29 18.16 -14.93
CA ALA A 75 30.69 17.78 -16.21
C ALA A 75 31.75 17.68 -17.32
N THR A 76 32.00 16.45 -17.78
CA THR A 76 32.83 16.18 -18.96
C THR A 76 31.94 15.96 -20.18
N ALA A 77 32.35 16.47 -21.35
CA ALA A 77 31.56 16.50 -22.59
C ALA A 77 31.07 15.13 -23.10
N SER A 78 31.59 14.03 -22.56
CA SER A 78 31.25 12.64 -22.90
C SER A 78 30.31 11.95 -21.91
N ASN A 79 30.04 12.53 -20.74
CA ASN A 79 29.21 11.93 -19.68
C ASN A 79 27.94 12.74 -19.44
N TYR A 80 26.85 12.36 -20.13
CA TYR A 80 25.56 13.04 -19.99
C TYR A 80 24.82 12.73 -18.68
N LEU A 81 25.17 11.65 -17.97
CA LEU A 81 24.60 11.27 -16.68
C LEU A 81 25.55 10.32 -15.93
N SER A 82 25.85 10.59 -14.66
CA SER A 82 26.64 9.65 -13.84
C SER A 82 25.88 8.32 -13.67
N GLY A 83 26.60 7.21 -13.46
CA GLY A 83 25.95 5.90 -13.25
C GLY A 83 24.96 5.90 -12.08
N LYS A 84 25.24 6.69 -11.03
CA LYS A 84 24.34 6.88 -9.88
C LYS A 84 23.06 7.63 -10.26
N GLU A 85 23.14 8.63 -11.13
CA GLU A 85 21.97 9.36 -11.61
C GLU A 85 21.08 8.45 -12.48
N GLN A 86 21.68 7.54 -13.25
CA GLN A 86 20.91 6.53 -13.99
C GLN A 86 20.18 5.56 -13.05
N SER A 87 20.84 5.12 -11.97
CA SER A 87 20.19 4.30 -10.93
C SER A 87 19.08 5.06 -10.20
N ARG A 88 19.26 6.35 -9.91
CA ARG A 88 18.22 7.21 -9.33
C ARG A 88 17.02 7.32 -10.26
N ALA A 89 17.24 7.59 -11.55
CA ALA A 89 16.18 7.66 -12.55
C ALA A 89 15.44 6.31 -12.72
N PHE A 90 16.13 5.17 -12.57
CA PHE A 90 15.46 3.87 -12.54
C PHE A 90 14.48 3.75 -11.37
N HIS A 91 14.90 4.14 -10.17
CA HIS A 91 14.03 4.12 -8.99
C HIS A 91 12.86 5.12 -9.12
N GLU A 92 13.10 6.31 -9.67
CA GLU A 92 12.06 7.29 -9.96
C GLU A 92 10.98 6.73 -10.90
N ASN A 93 11.38 6.07 -11.98
CA ASN A 93 10.43 5.45 -12.91
C ASN A 93 9.58 4.36 -12.23
N LYS A 94 10.19 3.55 -11.35
CA LYS A 94 9.46 2.54 -10.57
C LYS A 94 8.51 3.16 -9.56
N LEU A 95 8.91 4.23 -8.89
CA LEU A 95 8.06 4.99 -7.97
C LEU A 95 6.86 5.58 -8.70
N LEU A 96 7.06 6.21 -9.87
CA LEU A 96 5.96 6.78 -10.66
C LEU A 96 4.92 5.72 -11.06
N THR A 97 5.33 4.51 -11.41
CA THR A 97 4.39 3.41 -11.69
C THR A 97 3.62 3.02 -10.42
N LEU A 98 4.32 2.81 -9.30
CA LEU A 98 3.70 2.41 -8.04
C LEU A 98 2.76 3.49 -7.49
N GLU A 99 3.13 4.77 -7.58
CA GLU A 99 2.30 5.90 -7.17
C GLU A 99 1.05 6.02 -8.03
N ARG A 100 1.15 5.78 -9.34
CA ARG A 100 -0.03 5.74 -10.21
C ARG A 100 -1.00 4.64 -9.81
N GLU A 101 -0.51 3.47 -9.40
CA GLU A 101 -1.37 2.37 -9.00
C GLU A 101 -1.93 2.56 -7.58
N LEU A 102 -1.10 2.99 -6.63
CA LEU A 102 -1.46 3.15 -5.20
C LEU A 102 -2.24 4.43 -4.91
N LEU A 103 -2.00 5.50 -5.65
CA LEU A 103 -2.66 6.81 -5.49
C LEU A 103 -3.62 7.12 -6.64
N ALA A 104 -3.91 6.14 -7.51
CA ALA A 104 -4.97 6.27 -8.50
C ALA A 104 -6.24 6.77 -7.82
N THR A 105 -6.78 7.87 -8.35
CA THR A 105 -8.07 8.42 -7.90
C THR A 105 -9.15 7.33 -7.98
N PRO A 106 -10.18 7.38 -7.13
CA PRO A 106 -11.30 6.43 -7.19
C PRO A 106 -11.89 6.28 -8.60
N TYR A 107 -11.93 7.38 -9.37
CA TYR A 107 -12.38 7.38 -10.77
C TYR A 107 -11.48 6.53 -11.69
N ALA A 108 -10.16 6.63 -11.55
CA ALA A 108 -9.22 5.80 -12.32
C ALA A 108 -9.33 4.31 -11.93
N ARG A 109 -9.57 4.00 -10.65
CA ARG A 109 -9.77 2.61 -10.18
C ARG A 109 -11.06 2.00 -10.71
N VAL A 110 -12.17 2.74 -10.67
CA VAL A 110 -13.46 2.32 -11.24
C VAL A 110 -13.35 2.13 -12.76
N LYS A 111 -12.70 3.07 -13.46
CA LYS A 111 -12.45 2.97 -14.92
C LYS A 111 -11.58 1.75 -15.29
N ASN A 112 -10.64 1.37 -14.44
CA ASN A 112 -9.74 0.23 -14.65
C ASN A 112 -10.33 -1.11 -14.15
N GLY A 113 -11.61 -1.17 -13.78
CA GLY A 113 -12.27 -2.41 -13.37
C GLY A 113 -12.00 -2.85 -11.93
N PHE A 114 -11.29 -2.04 -11.13
CA PHE A 114 -11.09 -2.27 -9.69
C PHE A 114 -12.27 -1.75 -8.82
N GLY A 115 -13.38 -1.35 -9.45
CA GLY A 115 -14.57 -0.80 -8.79
C GLY A 115 -15.40 -1.79 -7.97
N GLY A 116 -14.86 -2.97 -7.66
CA GLY A 116 -15.55 -4.04 -6.96
C GLY A 116 -14.66 -4.76 -5.97
N GLN A 117 -13.97 -4.03 -5.09
CA GLN A 117 -13.46 -4.66 -3.86
C GLN A 117 -14.50 -4.49 -2.76
N THR A 118 -15.21 -5.59 -2.48
CA THR A 118 -15.88 -5.80 -1.20
C THR A 118 -14.80 -5.84 -0.12
N SER A 119 -14.60 -4.68 0.50
CA SER A 119 -13.69 -4.44 1.61
C SER A 119 -13.80 -5.54 2.67
N PHE A 120 -12.73 -6.32 2.83
CA PHE A 120 -12.54 -7.23 3.97
C PHE A 120 -12.64 -6.48 5.32
N MET A 121 -12.44 -5.15 5.33
CA MET A 121 -12.60 -4.31 6.52
C MET A 121 -14.06 -4.05 6.88
N ASP A 122 -15.01 -4.14 5.95
CA ASP A 122 -16.45 -4.05 6.30
C ASP A 122 -16.85 -5.26 7.16
N LEU A 123 -16.22 -6.43 6.95
CA LEU A 123 -16.35 -7.60 7.80
C LEU A 123 -15.63 -7.45 9.16
N LEU A 124 -14.63 -6.58 9.26
CA LEU A 124 -13.90 -6.36 10.51
C LEU A 124 -14.66 -5.46 11.47
N ASP A 125 -15.38 -4.46 10.94
CA ASP A 125 -16.28 -3.60 11.71
C ASP A 125 -17.61 -4.31 12.07
N ASP A 126 -18.00 -5.35 11.32
CA ASP A 126 -19.19 -6.19 11.58
C ASP A 126 -18.94 -7.38 12.53
N LEU A 127 -17.71 -7.57 13.02
CA LEU A 127 -17.42 -8.57 14.06
C LEU A 127 -18.04 -8.10 15.39
N PRO A 128 -19.07 -8.80 15.92
CA PRO A 128 -19.66 -8.42 17.18
C PRO A 128 -18.59 -8.55 18.29
N PRO A 129 -18.60 -7.67 19.31
CA PRO A 129 -17.74 -7.85 20.48
C PRO A 129 -17.97 -9.25 21.04
N GLU A 130 -16.90 -10.00 21.33
CA GLU A 130 -17.01 -11.35 21.88
C GLU A 130 -17.91 -11.34 23.12
N GLY A 131 -19.15 -11.82 22.96
CA GLY A 131 -20.18 -11.68 23.97
C GLY A 131 -21.59 -11.90 23.45
N GLY A 132 -21.93 -13.16 23.18
CA GLY A 132 -23.30 -13.68 23.31
C GLY A 132 -24.30 -13.27 22.23
N GLY A 133 -24.58 -14.19 21.30
CA GLY A 133 -25.77 -14.08 20.45
C GLY A 133 -25.82 -15.14 19.38
N THR A 134 -26.58 -16.21 19.62
CA THR A 134 -26.92 -17.26 18.66
C THR A 134 -27.74 -16.69 17.49
N ALA A 135 -27.10 -16.05 16.52
CA ALA A 135 -27.71 -15.66 15.27
C ALA A 135 -27.54 -16.80 14.25
N LYS A 136 -28.60 -17.58 14.07
CA LYS A 136 -28.70 -18.68 13.10
C LYS A 136 -28.59 -18.10 11.68
N VAL A 137 -27.41 -18.16 11.08
CA VAL A 137 -27.17 -17.83 9.67
C VAL A 137 -28.00 -18.78 8.81
N MET A 138 -29.02 -18.28 8.14
CA MET A 138 -29.80 -19.07 7.18
C MET A 138 -29.27 -18.85 5.76
N PRO A 139 -28.93 -19.92 5.00
CA PRO A 139 -28.41 -19.77 3.66
C PRO A 139 -29.57 -19.45 2.69
N PHE A 140 -29.38 -18.42 1.87
CA PHE A 140 -30.05 -18.10 0.62
C PHE A 140 -31.58 -18.30 0.52
N LYS A 141 -32.31 -17.17 0.48
CA LYS A 141 -33.69 -17.13 -0.04
C LYS A 141 -33.65 -17.04 -1.58
N PRO A 142 -34.14 -18.03 -2.34
CA PRO A 142 -34.21 -17.93 -3.78
C PRO A 142 -35.27 -16.88 -4.18
N MET A 143 -34.89 -15.98 -5.09
CA MET A 143 -35.74 -14.92 -5.63
C MET A 143 -36.99 -15.53 -6.29
N ALA A 144 -38.18 -15.19 -5.78
CA ALA A 144 -39.44 -15.63 -6.36
C ALA A 144 -39.62 -15.06 -7.78
N LYS A 145 -39.92 -15.93 -8.76
CA LYS A 145 -40.27 -15.54 -10.13
C LYS A 145 -41.52 -14.65 -10.11
N LYS A 146 -41.39 -13.44 -10.67
CA LYS A 146 -42.52 -12.53 -10.94
C LYS A 146 -43.44 -13.19 -11.97
N SER A 147 -44.64 -13.64 -11.57
CA SER A 147 -45.68 -14.03 -12.53
C SER A 147 -46.20 -12.77 -13.21
N ARG A 148 -46.03 -12.67 -14.53
CA ARG A 148 -46.80 -11.72 -15.34
C ARG A 148 -48.19 -12.31 -15.55
N VAL A 149 -49.20 -11.62 -15.04
CA VAL A 149 -50.57 -11.64 -15.58
C VAL A 149 -50.57 -10.73 -16.80
#